data_AF-A0A1K0FBY0-F1
#
_entry.id   AF-A0A1K0FBY0-F1
#
_cell.length_a   1.000
_cell.length_b   1.000
_cell.length_c   1.000
_cell.angle_alpha   90.00
_cell.angle_beta   90.00
_cell.angle_gamma   90.00
#
_symmetry.space_group_name_H-M   'P 1'
#
loop_
_entity.id
_entity.type
_entity.pdbx_description
1 polymer ?
#
loop_
_entity_poly.entity_id
_entity_poly.type
_entity_poly.pdbx_seq_one_letter_code
_entity_poly.pdbx_strand_id
1 'polypeptide(L)'
;MFSTHSAGMMATFAQIVKPFGAVVAIDNAPNLDVSPLMSKSIAWHWELMFTRALHDPTSTAQHEILRQAAELVDKGILHTTMTTLIERIDAAGLRRAHADVEAGSTIGKTVLAGF
;
A
#
# COMPACT_ATOMS: atom_id res chain seq x y z
N MET A 1 -4.18 -12.68 2.07
CA MET A 1 -4.96 -11.63 1.37
C MET A 1 -4.33 -10.29 1.68
N PHE A 2 -4.14 -9.44 0.68
CA PHE A 2 -3.65 -8.08 0.87
C PHE A 2 -4.81 -7.09 0.70
N SER A 3 -4.90 -6.09 1.58
CA SER A 3 -5.97 -5.09 1.60
C SER A 3 -5.38 -3.68 1.61
N THR A 4 -5.89 -2.83 0.73
CA THR A 4 -5.64 -1.39 0.72
C THR A 4 -6.84 -0.58 1.26
N HIS A 5 -7.94 -1.26 1.59
CA HIS A 5 -9.15 -0.68 2.17
C HIS A 5 -9.90 -1.76 2.96
N SER A 6 -9.83 -1.68 4.29
CA SER A 6 -10.34 -2.68 5.22
C SER A 6 -11.70 -2.33 5.83
N ALA A 7 -12.13 -1.07 5.74
CA ALA A 7 -13.40 -0.62 6.32
C ALA A 7 -14.59 -1.39 5.72
N GLY A 8 -15.38 -2.04 6.58
CA GLY A 8 -16.53 -2.85 6.16
C GLY A 8 -16.20 -4.22 5.54
N MET A 9 -14.92 -4.60 5.43
CA MET A 9 -14.52 -5.79 4.65
C MET A 9 -14.35 -7.07 5.47
N MET A 10 -14.50 -7.03 6.79
CA MET A 10 -14.09 -8.17 7.64
C MET A 10 -14.90 -9.45 7.40
N ALA A 11 -16.21 -9.33 7.17
CA ALA A 11 -17.07 -10.46 6.81
C ALA A 11 -16.64 -11.08 5.47
N THR A 12 -16.28 -10.26 4.49
CA THR A 12 -15.76 -10.72 3.20
C THR A 12 -14.44 -11.45 3.38
N PHE A 13 -13.51 -10.90 4.16
CA PHE A 13 -12.23 -11.56 4.45
C PHE A 13 -12.45 -12.92 5.13
N ALA A 14 -13.35 -13.00 6.11
CA ALA A 14 -13.72 -14.26 6.76
C ALA A 14 -14.28 -15.30 5.78
N GLN A 15 -14.99 -14.88 4.73
CA GLN A 15 -15.53 -15.80 3.72
C GLN A 15 -14.43 -16.31 2.76
N ILE A 16 -13.61 -15.42 2.21
CA ILE A 16 -12.71 -15.75 1.09
C ILE A 16 -11.32 -16.23 1.52
N VAL A 17 -10.89 -15.90 2.73
CA VAL A 17 -9.61 -16.38 3.25
C VAL A 17 -9.80 -17.82 3.77
N LYS A 18 -8.84 -18.69 3.41
CA LYS A 18 -8.80 -20.08 3.88
C LYS A 18 -8.58 -20.15 5.40
N PRO A 19 -8.99 -21.24 6.08
CA PRO A 19 -8.60 -21.51 7.46
C PRO A 19 -7.08 -21.42 7.64
N PHE A 20 -6.63 -20.83 8.76
CA PHE A 20 -5.24 -20.53 9.08
C PHE A 20 -4.54 -19.61 8.06
N GLY A 21 -5.32 -18.90 7.26
CA GLY A 21 -4.80 -17.88 6.35
C GLY A 21 -4.46 -16.57 7.07
N ALA A 22 -4.09 -15.56 6.29
CA ALA A 22 -3.70 -14.26 6.80
C ALA A 22 -4.29 -13.13 5.95
N VAL A 23 -4.63 -12.03 6.60
CA VAL A 23 -4.92 -10.72 6.00
C VAL A 23 -3.78 -9.77 6.35
N VAL A 24 -3.26 -9.05 5.36
CA VAL A 24 -2.29 -7.97 5.54
C VAL A 24 -2.95 -6.68 5.08
N ALA A 25 -3.02 -5.67 5.96
CA ALA A 25 -3.62 -4.37 5.66
C ALA A 25 -2.58 -3.25 5.74
N ILE A 26 -2.70 -2.27 4.85
CA ILE A 26 -1.89 -1.04 4.82
C ILE A 26 -2.70 0.23 5.15
N ASP A 27 -3.97 0.06 5.50
CA ASP A 27 -4.93 1.12 5.80
C ASP A 27 -5.51 0.93 7.20
N ASN A 28 -5.85 2.01 7.89
CA ASN A 28 -6.41 1.93 9.25
C ASN A 28 -7.93 2.19 9.25
N ALA A 29 -8.74 1.13 9.18
CA ALA A 29 -10.19 1.28 9.28
C ALA A 29 -10.63 1.77 10.67
N PRO A 30 -11.53 2.77 10.73
CA PRO A 30 -12.14 3.17 12.00
C PRO A 30 -12.95 2.00 12.58
N ASN A 31 -12.87 1.79 13.89
CA ASN A 31 -13.60 0.75 14.62
C ASN A 31 -13.35 -0.68 14.09
N LEU A 32 -12.09 -1.03 13.83
CA LEU A 32 -11.71 -2.35 13.35
C LEU A 32 -12.13 -3.47 14.33
N ASP A 33 -13.14 -4.27 13.95
CA ASP A 33 -13.51 -5.52 14.63
C ASP A 33 -13.00 -6.72 13.83
N VAL A 34 -12.03 -7.45 14.39
CA VAL A 34 -11.45 -8.65 13.78
C VAL A 34 -12.15 -9.96 14.18
N SER A 35 -13.17 -9.90 15.04
CA SER A 35 -13.90 -11.08 15.51
C SER A 35 -14.41 -12.02 14.40
N PRO A 36 -14.86 -11.53 13.23
CA PRO A 36 -15.27 -12.40 12.12
C PRO A 36 -14.18 -13.37 11.62
N LEU A 37 -12.90 -13.05 11.85
CA LEU A 37 -11.76 -13.86 11.41
C LEU A 37 -11.51 -15.10 12.30
N MET A 38 -12.09 -15.13 13.50
CA MET A 38 -11.79 -16.11 14.54
C MET A 38 -12.16 -17.55 14.16
N SER A 39 -13.32 -17.75 13.53
CA SER A 39 -13.83 -19.10 13.19
C SER A 39 -12.90 -19.91 12.29
N LYS A 40 -12.06 -19.20 11.52
CA LYS A 40 -11.07 -19.77 10.60
C LYS A 40 -9.64 -19.58 11.10
N SER A 41 -9.44 -19.07 12.32
CA SER A 41 -8.10 -18.76 12.86
C SER A 41 -7.26 -17.92 11.88
N ILE A 42 -7.88 -16.94 11.24
CA ILE A 42 -7.20 -16.08 10.26
C ILE A 42 -6.37 -15.04 11.01
N ALA A 43 -5.09 -14.93 10.66
CA ALA A 43 -4.21 -13.91 11.20
C ALA A 43 -4.50 -12.53 10.57
N TRP A 44 -4.36 -11.49 11.38
CA TRP A 44 -4.37 -10.09 10.93
C TRP A 44 -2.98 -9.49 11.11
N HIS A 45 -2.43 -8.94 10.03
CA HIS A 45 -1.14 -8.27 10.03
C HIS A 45 -1.29 -6.84 9.55
N TRP A 46 -0.59 -5.96 10.27
CA TRP A 46 -0.35 -4.60 9.83
C TRP A 46 0.94 -4.55 9.04
N GLU A 47 0.89 -3.99 7.83
CA GLU A 47 2.09 -3.60 7.10
C GLU A 47 2.18 -2.08 7.09
N LEU A 48 3.15 -1.55 7.81
CA LEU A 48 3.53 -0.14 7.78
C LEU A 48 4.98 -0.06 7.34
N MET A 49 5.20 0.43 6.12
CA MET A 49 6.56 0.51 5.58
C MET A 49 7.49 1.43 6.40
N PHE A 50 6.97 2.33 7.25
CA PHE A 50 7.79 3.19 8.11
C PHE A 50 8.29 2.48 9.38
N THR A 51 7.75 1.32 9.76
CA THR A 51 8.10 0.63 11.01
C THR A 51 9.60 0.43 11.16
N ARG A 52 10.30 0.00 10.10
CA ARG A 52 11.76 -0.16 10.13
C ARG A 52 12.47 1.18 10.27
N ALA A 53 12.13 2.18 9.48
CA ALA A 53 12.77 3.49 9.58
C ALA A 53 12.60 4.15 10.96
N LEU A 54 11.48 3.88 11.64
CA LEU A 54 11.18 4.42 12.97
C LEU A 54 11.78 3.61 14.12
N HIS A 55 11.89 2.28 14.00
CA HIS A 55 12.22 1.38 15.12
C HIS A 55 13.43 0.46 14.89
N ASP A 56 13.95 0.39 13.66
CA ASP A 56 15.14 -0.35 13.24
C ASP A 56 15.89 0.44 12.13
N PRO A 57 16.37 1.66 12.43
CA PRO A 57 16.89 2.58 11.39
C PRO A 57 18.19 2.13 10.75
N THR A 58 18.88 1.14 11.31
CA THR A 58 20.08 0.52 10.72
C THR A 58 19.74 -0.59 9.72
N SER A 59 18.46 -0.97 9.61
CA SER A 59 18.00 -2.01 8.69
C SER A 59 18.26 -1.63 7.23
N THR A 60 18.95 -2.50 6.49
CA THR A 60 19.17 -2.35 5.05
C THR A 60 18.09 -3.01 4.20
N ALA A 61 17.07 -3.62 4.81
CA ALA A 61 16.07 -4.41 4.09
C ALA A 61 15.33 -3.61 3.00
N GLN A 62 15.05 -2.32 3.25
CA GLN A 62 14.41 -1.45 2.24
C GLN A 62 15.34 -1.14 1.06
N HIS A 63 16.65 -0.98 1.30
CA HIS A 63 17.63 -0.85 0.23
C HIS A 63 17.65 -2.10 -0.65
N GLU A 64 17.73 -3.28 -0.04
CA GLU A 64 17.82 -4.55 -0.78
C GLU A 64 16.58 -4.82 -1.63
N ILE A 65 15.37 -4.58 -1.10
CA ILE A 65 14.15 -4.80 -1.86
C ILE A 65 13.97 -3.78 -3.00
N LEU A 66 14.38 -2.52 -2.81
CA LEU A 66 14.36 -1.51 -3.86
C LEU A 66 15.37 -1.81 -4.97
N ARG A 67 16.56 -2.32 -4.62
CA ARG A 67 17.55 -2.79 -5.61
C ARG A 67 17.00 -3.94 -6.46
N GLN A 68 16.36 -4.93 -5.82
CA GLN A 68 15.72 -6.04 -6.53
C GLN A 68 14.59 -5.54 -7.44
N ALA A 69 13.77 -4.60 -6.98
CA ALA A 69 12.72 -4.00 -7.80
C ALA A 69 13.30 -3.29 -9.04
N ALA A 70 14.40 -2.54 -8.89
CA ALA A 70 15.09 -1.90 -10.01
C ALA A 70 15.59 -2.92 -11.04
N GLU A 71 16.22 -4.01 -10.60
CA GLU A 71 16.65 -5.09 -11.51
C GLU A 71 15.48 -5.74 -12.26
N LEU A 72 14.32 -5.87 -11.62
CA LEU A 72 13.12 -6.41 -12.26
C LEU A 72 12.51 -5.41 -13.25
N VAL A 73 12.64 -4.10 -13.01
CA VAL A 73 12.26 -3.05 -13.97
C VAL A 73 13.17 -3.10 -15.19
N ASP A 74 14.48 -3.18 -15.00
CA ASP A 74 15.46 -3.25 -16.10
C ASP A 74 15.27 -4.52 -16.96
N LYS A 75 14.83 -5.62 -16.35
CA LYS A 75 14.47 -6.87 -17.05
C LYS A 75 13.10 -6.82 -17.74
N GLY A 76 12.34 -5.73 -17.60
CA GLY A 76 10.97 -5.61 -18.14
C GLY A 76 9.95 -6.52 -17.45
N ILE A 77 10.23 -7.02 -16.25
CA ILE A 77 9.29 -7.82 -15.45
C ILE A 77 8.34 -6.90 -14.70
N LEU A 78 8.88 -5.87 -14.04
CA LEU A 78 8.10 -4.81 -13.42
C LEU A 78 7.99 -3.61 -14.37
N HIS A 79 6.80 -3.01 -14.40
CA HIS A 79 6.51 -1.83 -15.22
C HIS A 79 6.08 -0.68 -14.32
N THR A 80 6.33 0.55 -14.78
CA THR A 80 5.85 1.73 -14.07
C THR A 80 4.34 1.71 -13.92
N THR A 81 3.85 2.18 -12.78
CA THR A 81 2.43 2.43 -12.52
C THR A 81 2.06 3.91 -12.68
N MET A 82 2.98 4.74 -13.20
CA MET A 82 2.72 6.14 -13.50
C MET A 82 1.65 6.26 -14.58
N THR A 83 0.58 6.98 -14.26
CA THR A 83 -0.55 7.23 -15.16
C THR A 83 -0.77 8.71 -15.42
N THR A 84 -0.32 9.56 -14.49
CA THR A 84 -0.44 11.02 -14.59
C THR A 84 0.90 11.66 -14.27
N LEU A 85 1.35 12.56 -15.14
CA LEU A 85 2.52 13.42 -14.91
C LEU A 85 2.09 14.88 -14.76
N ILE A 86 2.57 15.54 -13.72
CA ILE A 86 2.48 16.98 -13.51
C ILE A 86 3.89 17.55 -13.70
N GLU A 87 4.07 18.34 -14.75
CA GLU A 87 5.40 18.76 -15.26
C GLU A 87 6.12 19.83 -14.44
N ARG A 88 5.57 20.21 -13.27
CA ARG A 88 6.26 21.11 -12.34
C ARG A 88 5.98 20.74 -10.89
N ILE A 89 7.04 20.67 -10.09
CA ILE A 89 7.00 20.55 -8.64
C ILE A 89 6.80 21.95 -8.07
N ASP A 90 5.53 22.35 -7.93
CA ASP A 90 5.15 23.57 -7.23
C ASP A 90 3.95 23.33 -6.30
N ALA A 91 3.58 24.35 -5.53
CA ALA A 91 2.45 24.26 -4.61
C ALA A 91 1.10 24.00 -5.31
N ALA A 92 0.94 24.43 -6.56
CA ALA A 92 -0.30 24.21 -7.32
C ALA A 92 -0.41 22.75 -7.78
N GLY A 93 0.68 22.20 -8.32
CA GLY A 93 0.81 20.79 -8.69
C GLY A 93 0.62 19.87 -7.49
N LEU A 94 1.20 20.20 -6.34
CA LEU A 94 1.01 19.42 -5.11
C LEU A 94 -0.45 19.41 -4.65
N ARG A 95 -1.13 20.57 -4.64
CA ARG A 95 -2.56 20.65 -4.28
C ARG A 95 -3.44 19.82 -5.23
N ARG A 96 -3.15 19.87 -6.53
CA ARG A 96 -3.86 19.06 -7.52
C ARG A 96 -3.66 17.56 -7.26
N ALA A 97 -2.42 17.12 -7.09
CA ALA A 97 -2.14 15.71 -6.82
C ALA A 97 -2.75 15.22 -5.51
N HIS A 98 -2.77 16.05 -4.46
CA HIS A 98 -3.47 15.74 -3.22
C HIS A 98 -4.98 15.54 -3.45
N ALA A 99 -5.64 16.46 -4.14
CA ALA A 99 -7.07 16.35 -4.44
C ALA A 99 -7.39 15.08 -5.25
N ASP A 100 -6.55 14.71 -6.21
CA ASP A 100 -6.70 13.48 -7.01
C ASP A 100 -6.59 12.21 -6.16
N VAL A 101 -5.71 12.20 -5.16
CA VAL A 101 -5.55 11.07 -4.22
C VAL A 101 -6.72 11.00 -3.24
N GLU A 102 -7.14 12.14 -2.68
CA GLU A 102 -8.26 12.23 -1.74
C GLU A 102 -9.59 11.81 -2.37
N ALA A 103 -9.77 12.04 -3.67
CA ALA A 103 -10.94 11.59 -4.42
C ALA A 103 -11.07 10.05 -4.49
N GLY A 104 -10.00 9.30 -4.24
CA GLY A 104 -10.01 7.84 -4.14
C GLY A 104 -10.27 7.09 -5.46
N SER A 105 -10.33 7.79 -6.59
CA SER A 105 -10.64 7.24 -7.92
C SER A 105 -9.42 7.13 -8.85
N THR A 106 -8.24 7.51 -8.36
CA THR A 106 -6.99 7.45 -9.14
C THR A 106 -6.59 6.00 -9.42
N ILE A 107 -6.34 5.68 -10.68
CA ILE A 107 -5.73 4.41 -11.11
C ILE A 107 -4.25 4.66 -11.36
N GLY A 108 -3.38 3.88 -10.71
CA GLY A 108 -1.92 4.04 -10.83
C GLY A 108 -1.36 5.15 -9.93
N LYS A 109 -0.36 5.88 -10.41
CA LYS A 109 0.36 6.90 -9.65
C LYS A 109 0.43 8.24 -10.41
N THR A 110 0.08 9.31 -9.70
CA THR A 110 0.38 10.69 -10.10
C THR A 110 1.79 11.06 -9.66
N VAL A 111 2.61 11.53 -10.60
CA VAL A 111 4.00 11.94 -10.38
C VAL A 111 4.14 13.43 -10.70
N LEU A 112 4.91 14.15 -9.89
CA LEU A 112 5.35 15.51 -10.20
C LEU A 112 6.83 15.46 -10.56
N ALA A 113 7.23 16.17 -11.62
CA ALA A 113 8.61 16.30 -12.05
C ALA A 113 8.89 17.72 -12.52
N GLY A 114 10.16 18.12 -12.64
CA GLY A 114 10.56 19.49 -13.02
C GLY A 114 10.58 20.43 -11.82
N PHE A 115 11.66 21.19 -11.66
CA PHE A 115 11.83 22.21 -10.61
C PHE A 115 11.84 23.61 -11.24
#